data_AF-A0A840UJS9-F1
#
_entry.id   AF-A0A840UJS9-F1
#
_cell.length_a   1.000
_cell.length_b   1.000
_cell.length_c   1.000
_cell.angle_alpha   90.00
_cell.angle_beta   90.00
_cell.angle_gamma   90.00
#
_symmetry.space_group_name_H-M   'P 1'
#
loop_
_entity.id
_entity.type
_entity.pdbx_description
1 polymer ?
#
loop_
_entity_poly.entity_id
_entity_poly.type
_entity_poly.pdbx_seq_one_letter_code
_entity_poly.pdbx_strand_id
1 'polypeptide(L)'
;MYLNCVIELSMVLDNEKFHKLLTRVCNQAEYLNDNKYIDQTLSSKGIVVTYQEKQYKKKVQITINSSVMLDGGNLDSGKLIHKLERCVHDYFGSKYNLKDFNLKKMILMADIDVSSREKVSAYIKVLQRIGKVKGFSPLNYDCLDDGIGFCLDGNSNGIQFLIYDLMGLLTSQHRKTGTNHKKLKSIIKKSEGLLRAEVRLTQPKTVRDYTDERDTSKQLAVLLKNSQEMFLATFVRVVPFGAFHKKDTAIEIIQREVKDMTLRRRMLRLVALVPEKKSLLLAQKALNYRRIDDVMESFAKINVSPITISKRHDVKHLKSLYSYLDSNNDDK
;
A
#
# COMPACT_ATOMS: atom_id res chain seq x y z
N MET A 1 12.93 5.66 -4.61
CA MET A 1 11.51 5.45 -4.20
C MET A 1 11.02 6.57 -3.30
N TYR A 2 9.99 7.30 -3.74
CA TYR A 2 9.24 8.23 -2.88
C TYR A 2 8.09 7.47 -2.19
N LEU A 3 8.00 7.57 -0.87
CA LEU A 3 6.91 6.97 -0.09
C LEU A 3 6.14 8.07 0.65
N ASN A 4 4.82 7.99 0.56
CA ASN A 4 3.93 8.70 1.48
C ASN A 4 3.49 7.74 2.59
N CYS A 5 3.19 8.29 3.76
CA CYS A 5 2.72 7.55 4.92
C CYS A 5 1.40 8.13 5.45
N VAL A 6 0.47 7.24 5.79
CA VAL A 6 -0.69 7.57 6.61
C VAL A 6 -0.60 6.81 7.93
N ILE A 7 -0.75 7.51 9.04
CA ILE A 7 -0.64 6.97 10.40
C ILE A 7 -2.00 7.11 11.07
N GLU A 8 -2.50 6.05 11.71
CA GLU A 8 -3.64 6.12 12.62
C GLU A 8 -3.16 5.87 14.05
N LEU A 9 -3.36 6.87 14.92
CA LEU A 9 -3.09 6.81 16.35
C LEU A 9 -4.39 6.78 17.11
N SER A 10 -4.41 6.15 18.29
CA SER A 10 -5.60 6.21 19.12
C SER A 10 -5.36 6.07 20.62
N MET A 11 -6.20 6.74 21.39
CA MET A 11 -6.27 6.62 22.85
C MET A 11 -7.68 6.25 23.29
N VAL A 12 -7.78 5.62 24.46
CA VAL A 12 -9.06 5.31 25.13
C VAL A 12 -9.14 6.17 26.38
N LEU A 13 -10.28 6.79 26.59
CA LEU A 13 -10.52 7.68 27.72
C LEU A 13 -11.68 7.16 28.58
N ASP A 14 -11.69 7.58 29.84
CA ASP A 14 -12.88 7.46 30.68
C ASP A 14 -14.02 8.38 30.19
N ASN A 15 -15.22 8.13 30.69
CA ASN A 15 -16.42 8.80 30.22
C ASN A 15 -16.36 10.32 30.42
N GLU A 16 -15.89 10.76 31.58
CA GLU A 16 -15.86 12.18 31.95
C GLU A 16 -14.84 12.95 31.11
N LYS A 17 -13.61 12.45 30.98
CA LYS A 17 -12.56 13.09 30.17
C LYS A 17 -12.93 13.12 28.70
N PHE A 18 -13.55 12.06 28.18
CA PHE A 18 -14.00 12.02 26.80
C PHE A 18 -15.05 13.10 26.52
N HIS A 19 -16.09 13.21 27.34
CA HIS A 19 -17.14 14.21 27.14
C HIS A 19 -16.61 15.63 27.32
N LYS A 20 -15.70 15.88 28.28
CA LYS A 20 -15.03 17.18 28.41
C LYS A 20 -14.26 17.58 27.14
N LEU A 21 -13.59 16.63 26.48
CA LEU A 21 -12.93 16.89 25.19
C LEU A 21 -13.95 17.10 24.08
N LEU A 22 -14.94 16.21 23.96
CA LEU A 22 -15.93 16.26 22.91
C LEU A 22 -16.71 17.57 22.95
N THR A 23 -17.19 18.01 24.12
CA THR A 23 -17.90 19.29 24.29
C THR A 23 -17.09 20.49 23.84
N ARG A 24 -15.76 20.48 24.04
CA ARG A 24 -14.87 21.57 23.57
C ARG A 24 -14.88 21.69 22.04
N VAL A 25 -15.09 20.57 21.33
CA VAL A 25 -14.93 20.46 19.87
C VAL A 25 -16.29 20.33 19.16
N CYS A 26 -17.39 20.05 19.87
CA CYS A 26 -18.72 19.84 19.32
C CYS A 26 -19.22 20.96 18.39
N ASN A 27 -18.80 22.22 18.61
CA ASN A 27 -19.18 23.33 17.73
C ASN A 27 -18.49 23.28 16.35
N GLN A 28 -17.43 22.48 16.21
CA GLN A 28 -16.57 22.41 15.02
C GLN A 28 -16.53 21.01 14.40
N ALA A 29 -17.07 19.99 15.09
CA ALA A 29 -17.08 18.61 14.63
C ALA A 29 -18.34 18.28 13.85
N GLU A 30 -18.18 17.58 12.73
CA GLU A 30 -19.26 17.02 11.94
C GLU A 30 -19.71 15.67 12.52
N TYR A 31 -21.01 15.51 12.73
CA TYR A 31 -21.59 14.22 13.10
C TYR A 31 -21.75 13.34 11.85
N LEU A 32 -21.20 12.13 11.89
CA LEU A 32 -21.36 11.18 10.78
C LEU A 32 -22.56 10.25 10.98
N ASN A 33 -22.44 9.31 11.92
CA ASN A 33 -23.39 8.27 12.37
C ASN A 33 -22.65 7.31 13.34
N ASP A 34 -23.37 6.43 14.05
CA ASP A 34 -22.82 5.47 15.05
C ASP A 34 -22.02 6.11 16.19
N ASN A 35 -22.49 7.25 16.71
CA ASN A 35 -21.81 8.01 17.76
C ASN A 35 -20.35 8.36 17.39
N LYS A 36 -20.10 8.63 16.11
CA LYS A 36 -18.81 9.10 15.60
C LYS A 36 -18.91 10.57 15.20
N TYR A 37 -17.96 11.34 15.70
CA TYR A 37 -17.78 12.75 15.38
C TYR A 37 -16.42 12.93 14.71
N ILE A 38 -16.37 13.69 13.63
CA ILE A 38 -15.13 14.03 12.93
C ILE A 38 -14.85 15.51 13.11
N ASP A 39 -13.67 15.82 13.61
CA ASP A 39 -13.13 17.16 13.60
C ASP A 39 -12.07 17.29 12.49
N GLN A 40 -12.33 18.24 11.59
CA GLN A 40 -11.52 18.56 10.42
C GLN A 40 -10.73 19.87 10.57
N THR A 41 -10.73 20.51 11.74
CA THR A 41 -10.03 21.80 12.00
C THR A 41 -8.54 21.75 11.64
N LEU A 42 -7.91 20.59 11.77
CA LEU A 42 -6.49 20.37 11.44
C LEU A 42 -6.27 19.75 10.04
N SER A 43 -7.30 19.66 9.20
CA SER A 43 -7.20 19.02 7.87
C SER A 43 -6.17 19.69 6.97
N SER A 44 -6.02 21.02 7.08
CA SER A 44 -4.99 21.78 6.36
C SER A 44 -3.57 21.42 6.79
N LYS A 45 -3.40 20.92 8.01
CA LYS A 45 -2.15 20.37 8.55
C LYS A 45 -2.05 18.85 8.32
N GLY A 46 -2.98 18.24 7.58
CA GLY A 46 -2.96 16.80 7.31
C GLY A 46 -3.45 15.92 8.45
N ILE A 47 -4.15 16.48 9.43
CA ILE A 47 -4.68 15.73 10.58
C ILE A 47 -6.20 15.77 10.59
N VAL A 48 -6.81 14.60 10.80
CA VAL A 48 -8.24 14.47 11.08
C VAL A 48 -8.40 13.77 12.43
N VAL A 49 -9.21 14.33 13.30
CA VAL A 49 -9.50 13.75 14.62
C VAL A 49 -10.89 13.14 14.60
N THR A 50 -11.02 11.91 15.09
CA THR A 50 -12.29 11.19 15.17
C THR A 50 -12.56 10.79 16.61
N TYR A 51 -13.72 11.20 17.12
CA TYR A 51 -14.23 10.83 18.42
C TYR A 51 -15.26 9.72 18.23
N GLN A 52 -15.10 8.62 18.95
CA GLN A 52 -16.01 7.49 18.88
C GLN A 52 -16.55 7.18 20.27
N GLU A 53 -17.85 7.45 20.42
CA GLU A 53 -18.57 7.29 21.67
C GLU A 53 -19.34 5.97 21.70
N LYS A 54 -18.63 4.86 21.87
CA LYS A 54 -19.27 3.55 22.09
C LYS A 54 -19.65 3.37 23.55
N GLN A 55 -20.67 2.53 23.80
CA GLN A 55 -21.17 2.21 25.14
C GLN A 55 -20.05 1.77 26.10
N TYR A 56 -19.11 0.94 25.63
CA TYR A 56 -18.06 0.35 26.47
C TYR A 56 -16.67 0.98 26.34
N LYS A 57 -16.41 1.74 25.26
CA LYS A 57 -15.08 2.32 25.00
C LYS A 57 -15.23 3.68 24.34
N LYS A 58 -14.76 4.71 25.03
CA LYS A 58 -14.66 6.06 24.48
C LYS A 58 -13.29 6.25 23.85
N LYS A 59 -13.25 6.43 22.54
CA LYS A 59 -12.00 6.39 21.77
C LYS A 59 -11.80 7.70 21.03
N VAL A 60 -10.59 8.24 21.11
CA VAL A 60 -10.13 9.34 20.27
C VAL A 60 -9.10 8.78 19.32
N GLN A 61 -9.29 9.01 18.03
CA GLN A 61 -8.40 8.57 16.96
C GLN A 61 -7.89 9.80 16.20
N ILE A 62 -6.61 9.78 15.84
CA ILE A 62 -5.97 10.79 14.99
C ILE A 62 -5.49 10.08 13.74
N THR A 63 -5.89 10.56 12.58
CA THR A 63 -5.39 10.11 11.28
C THR A 63 -4.50 11.20 10.71
N ILE A 64 -3.25 10.85 10.39
CA ILE A 64 -2.22 11.78 9.93
C ILE A 64 -1.82 11.40 8.50
N ASN A 65 -1.84 12.36 7.58
CA ASN A 65 -1.28 12.24 6.24
C ASN A 65 0.07 12.96 6.18
N SER A 66 1.16 12.20 6.06
CA SER A 66 2.51 12.77 6.12
C SER A 66 2.81 13.72 4.97
N SER A 67 2.28 13.48 3.76
CA SER A 67 2.55 14.37 2.61
C SER A 67 1.96 15.75 2.83
N VAL A 68 0.80 15.86 3.48
CA VAL A 68 0.20 17.16 3.80
C VAL A 68 0.97 17.81 4.96
N MET A 69 1.33 17.04 5.99
CA MET A 69 2.10 17.56 7.13
C MET A 69 3.49 18.07 6.74
N LEU A 70 4.13 17.46 5.75
CA LEU A 70 5.48 17.80 5.28
C LEU A 70 5.49 18.70 4.04
N ASP A 71 4.34 19.27 3.67
CA ASP A 71 4.21 20.20 2.54
C ASP A 71 4.67 19.57 1.20
N GLY A 72 4.43 18.26 1.03
CA GLY A 72 4.81 17.47 -0.14
C GLY A 72 6.29 17.06 -0.20
N GLY A 73 7.09 17.38 0.82
CA GLY A 73 8.50 17.01 0.89
C GLY A 73 8.74 15.50 1.06
N ASN A 74 10.02 15.11 1.01
CA ASN A 74 10.46 13.75 1.37
C ASN A 74 10.08 13.42 2.82
N LEU A 75 9.87 12.12 3.09
CA LEU A 75 9.52 11.62 4.41
C LEU A 75 10.68 11.79 5.39
N ASP A 76 10.70 12.93 6.08
CA ASP A 76 11.62 13.21 7.18
C ASP A 76 10.94 12.81 8.50
N SER A 77 11.43 11.72 9.10
CA SER A 77 10.90 11.16 10.34
C SER A 77 10.94 12.16 11.50
N GLY A 78 12.06 12.88 11.68
CA GLY A 78 12.24 13.83 12.77
C GLY A 78 11.31 15.03 12.63
N LYS A 79 11.25 15.60 11.42
CA LYS A 79 10.36 16.74 11.12
C LYS A 79 8.89 16.37 11.27
N LEU A 80 8.49 15.19 10.81
CA LEU A 80 7.11 14.71 10.93
C LEU A 80 6.71 14.51 12.40
N ILE A 81 7.54 13.83 13.18
CA ILE A 81 7.27 13.58 14.60
C ILE A 81 7.21 14.90 15.37
N HIS A 82 8.15 15.81 15.15
CA HIS A 82 8.15 17.11 15.84
C HIS A 82 6.90 17.94 15.51
N LYS A 83 6.51 18.03 14.22
CA LYS A 83 5.27 18.70 13.81
C LYS A 83 4.04 18.03 14.44
N LEU A 84 4.02 16.70 14.51
CA LEU A 84 2.93 15.93 15.09
C LEU A 84 2.80 16.16 16.60
N GLU A 85 3.90 16.09 17.34
CA GLU A 85 3.92 16.35 18.79
C GLU A 85 3.36 17.73 19.11
N ARG A 86 3.83 18.76 18.38
CA ARG A 86 3.32 20.13 18.52
C ARG A 86 1.82 20.21 18.22
N CYS A 87 1.35 19.61 17.13
CA CYS A 87 -0.07 19.65 16.78
C CYS A 87 -0.96 18.95 17.81
N VAL A 88 -0.53 17.80 18.32
CA VAL A 88 -1.24 17.06 19.38
C VAL A 88 -1.28 17.91 20.65
N HIS A 89 -0.13 18.44 21.06
CA HIS A 89 -0.02 19.27 22.26
C HIS A 89 -0.94 20.49 22.20
N ASP A 90 -0.91 21.24 21.10
CA ASP A 90 -1.72 22.45 20.92
C ASP A 90 -3.23 22.11 20.88
N TYR A 91 -3.61 21.11 20.10
CA TYR A 91 -5.01 20.72 19.90
C TYR A 91 -5.67 20.25 21.20
N PHE A 92 -4.97 19.41 21.97
CA PHE A 92 -5.49 18.89 23.24
C PHE A 92 -5.27 19.86 24.41
N GLY A 93 -4.75 21.07 24.16
CA GLY A 93 -4.50 22.09 25.19
C GLY A 93 -3.55 21.60 26.27
N SER A 94 -2.46 20.95 25.87
CA SER A 94 -1.39 20.44 26.73
C SER A 94 -1.79 19.32 27.69
N LYS A 95 -3.06 18.90 27.70
CA LYS A 95 -3.58 17.82 28.56
C LYS A 95 -3.15 16.43 28.10
N TYR A 96 -2.95 16.28 26.79
CA TYR A 96 -2.56 15.02 26.16
C TYR A 96 -1.39 15.27 25.21
N ASN A 97 -0.51 14.27 25.13
CA ASN A 97 0.69 14.26 24.30
C ASN A 97 0.73 12.97 23.49
N LEU A 98 1.69 12.89 22.56
CA LEU A 98 1.79 11.76 21.63
C LEU A 98 1.94 10.40 22.34
N LYS A 99 2.61 10.37 23.51
CA LYS A 99 2.77 9.19 24.36
C LYS A 99 1.46 8.61 24.93
N ASP A 100 0.39 9.40 24.96
CA ASP A 100 -0.92 8.96 25.47
C ASP A 100 -1.71 8.16 24.40
N PHE A 101 -1.24 8.22 23.15
CA PHE A 101 -1.79 7.48 22.03
C PHE A 101 -1.03 6.18 21.80
N ASN A 102 -1.68 5.21 21.17
CA ASN A 102 -1.08 4.00 20.66
C ASN A 102 -1.17 3.98 19.13
N LEU A 103 -0.12 3.50 18.47
CA LEU A 103 -0.15 3.25 17.03
C LEU A 103 -1.13 2.12 16.70
N LYS A 104 -2.16 2.44 15.92
CA LYS A 104 -3.20 1.51 15.51
C LYS A 104 -2.93 0.96 14.11
N LYS A 105 -2.53 1.84 13.19
CA LYS A 105 -2.30 1.50 11.79
C LYS A 105 -1.23 2.39 11.18
N MET A 106 -0.43 1.83 10.28
CA MET A 106 0.48 2.58 9.43
C MET A 106 0.31 2.10 8.00
N ILE A 107 0.22 3.03 7.05
CA ILE A 107 0.05 2.74 5.62
C ILE A 107 1.19 3.42 4.88
N LEU A 108 2.06 2.61 4.29
CA LEU A 108 3.12 3.04 3.39
C LEU A 108 2.60 2.98 1.96
N MET A 109 2.73 4.06 1.21
CA MET A 109 2.16 4.20 -0.12
C MET A 109 3.21 4.64 -1.12
N ALA A 110 3.28 3.93 -2.24
CA ALA A 110 4.06 4.32 -3.42
C ALA A 110 3.11 4.57 -4.59
N ASP A 111 3.21 5.75 -5.19
CA ASP A 111 2.54 6.06 -6.45
C ASP A 111 3.50 5.75 -7.59
N ILE A 112 3.15 4.78 -8.43
CA ILE A 112 3.95 4.32 -9.55
C ILE A 112 3.34 4.89 -10.83
N ASP A 113 3.98 5.91 -11.40
CA ASP A 113 3.56 6.49 -12.68
C ASP A 113 3.98 5.58 -13.83
N VAL A 114 2.98 4.89 -14.40
CA VAL A 114 3.16 4.03 -15.58
C VAL A 114 2.75 4.74 -16.87
N SER A 115 2.59 6.05 -16.84
CA SER A 115 2.33 6.98 -17.96
C SER A 115 0.96 6.92 -18.62
N SER A 116 0.19 5.84 -18.47
CA SER A 116 -1.12 5.74 -19.12
C SER A 116 -2.09 4.79 -18.42
N ARG A 117 -3.39 5.04 -18.59
CA ARG A 117 -4.46 4.22 -18.03
C ARG A 117 -4.48 2.81 -18.61
N GLU A 118 -4.16 2.65 -19.89
CA GLU A 118 -4.06 1.35 -20.56
C GLU A 118 -2.99 0.48 -19.91
N LYS A 119 -1.83 1.09 -19.58
CA LYS A 119 -0.75 0.40 -18.86
C LYS A 119 -1.16 0.06 -17.43
N VAL A 120 -1.82 0.95 -16.69
CA VAL A 120 -2.37 0.64 -15.35
C VAL A 120 -3.26 -0.59 -15.40
N SER A 121 -4.23 -0.62 -16.33
CA SER A 121 -5.13 -1.77 -16.50
C SER A 121 -4.36 -3.04 -16.87
N ALA A 122 -3.35 -2.94 -17.74
CA ALA A 122 -2.53 -4.08 -18.11
C ALA A 122 -1.72 -4.63 -16.93
N TYR A 123 -1.12 -3.77 -16.09
CA TYR A 123 -0.44 -4.19 -14.86
C TYR A 123 -1.39 -4.88 -13.90
N ILE A 124 -2.58 -4.31 -13.61
CA ILE A 124 -3.55 -4.93 -12.71
C ILE A 124 -3.91 -6.34 -13.17
N LYS A 125 -4.21 -6.52 -14.47
CA LYS A 125 -4.56 -7.85 -15.01
C LYS A 125 -3.40 -8.85 -14.95
N VAL A 126 -2.15 -8.38 -15.00
CA VAL A 126 -0.96 -9.22 -14.83
C VAL A 126 -0.75 -9.56 -13.36
N LEU A 127 -0.91 -8.60 -12.46
CA LEU A 127 -0.80 -8.79 -11.01
C LEU A 127 -1.87 -9.75 -10.49
N GLN A 128 -3.10 -9.67 -10.99
CA GLN A 128 -4.17 -10.63 -10.67
C GLN A 128 -3.82 -12.08 -11.07
N ARG A 129 -2.93 -12.29 -12.06
CA ARG A 129 -2.44 -13.62 -12.45
C ARG A 129 -1.39 -14.20 -11.49
N ILE A 130 -0.83 -13.39 -10.59
CA ILE A 130 -0.02 -13.91 -9.47
C ILE A 130 -0.85 -14.93 -8.67
N GLY A 131 -2.14 -14.64 -8.48
CA GLY A 131 -3.08 -15.49 -7.77
C GLY A 131 -2.68 -15.66 -6.31
N LYS A 132 -2.57 -16.91 -5.84
CA LYS A 132 -2.18 -17.21 -4.46
C LYS A 132 -0.73 -16.81 -4.18
N VAL A 133 -0.53 -16.13 -3.05
CA VAL A 133 0.79 -15.76 -2.51
C VAL A 133 0.97 -16.43 -1.15
N LYS A 134 2.18 -16.94 -0.87
CA LYS A 134 2.44 -17.68 0.37
C LYS A 134 2.28 -16.76 1.60
N GLY A 135 1.42 -17.16 2.52
CA GLY A 135 1.15 -16.42 3.76
C GLY A 135 0.13 -15.29 3.60
N PHE A 136 -0.50 -15.16 2.43
CA PHE A 136 -1.54 -14.18 2.15
C PHE A 136 -2.80 -14.84 1.62
N SER A 137 -3.94 -14.21 1.88
CA SER A 137 -5.25 -14.55 1.32
C SER A 137 -5.80 -13.36 0.54
N PRO A 138 -6.65 -13.57 -0.48
CA PRO A 138 -7.34 -12.48 -1.16
C PRO A 138 -8.13 -11.63 -0.17
N LEU A 139 -7.99 -10.31 -0.28
CA LEU A 139 -8.75 -9.35 0.51
C LEU A 139 -9.78 -8.68 -0.40
N ASN A 140 -11.06 -8.78 -0.05
CA ASN A 140 -12.07 -7.92 -0.64
C ASN A 140 -12.12 -6.61 0.16
N TYR A 141 -12.04 -5.48 -0.54
CA TYR A 141 -12.06 -4.17 0.08
C TYR A 141 -13.23 -3.40 -0.52
N ASP A 142 -14.25 -3.08 0.29
CA ASP A 142 -15.56 -2.58 -0.19
C ASP A 142 -15.52 -1.34 -1.11
N CYS A 143 -14.41 -0.60 -1.11
CA CYS A 143 -14.22 0.55 -2.00
C CYS A 143 -13.40 0.27 -3.26
N LEU A 144 -12.84 -0.93 -3.42
CA LEU A 144 -12.13 -1.39 -4.60
C LEU A 144 -12.93 -2.49 -5.30
N ASP A 145 -13.44 -2.19 -6.49
CA ASP A 145 -14.05 -3.22 -7.33
C ASP A 145 -12.99 -4.26 -7.76
N ASP A 146 -13.38 -5.52 -7.91
CA ASP A 146 -12.46 -6.63 -8.25
C ASP A 146 -11.65 -6.40 -9.55
N GLY A 147 -12.09 -5.47 -10.42
CA GLY A 147 -11.41 -5.13 -11.67
C GLY A 147 -10.36 -4.03 -11.57
N ILE A 148 -10.26 -3.30 -10.44
CA ILE A 148 -9.41 -2.11 -10.31
C ILE A 148 -8.20 -2.31 -9.40
N GLY A 149 -7.99 -3.51 -8.85
CA GLY A 149 -6.83 -3.79 -8.02
C GLY A 149 -6.54 -5.25 -7.76
N PHE A 150 -5.48 -5.46 -6.98
CA PHE A 150 -5.04 -6.74 -6.45
C PHE A 150 -4.70 -6.55 -4.97
N CYS A 151 -5.49 -7.16 -4.10
CA CYS A 151 -5.44 -6.94 -2.66
C CYS A 151 -5.26 -8.25 -1.91
N LEU A 152 -4.38 -8.23 -0.91
CA LEU A 152 -3.98 -9.38 -0.12
C LEU A 152 -3.98 -9.01 1.37
N ASP A 153 -4.53 -9.90 2.18
CA ASP A 153 -4.45 -9.85 3.64
C ASP A 153 -3.51 -10.93 4.14
N GLY A 154 -2.58 -10.56 5.00
CA GLY A 154 -1.59 -11.47 5.54
C GLY A 154 -2.18 -12.34 6.64
N ASN A 155 -2.10 -13.65 6.46
CA ASN A 155 -2.86 -14.64 7.27
C ASN A 155 -2.56 -14.55 8.78
N SER A 156 -1.33 -14.16 9.14
CA SER A 156 -0.88 -14.14 10.54
C SER A 156 0.05 -12.98 10.91
N ASN A 157 0.50 -12.18 9.95
CA ASN A 157 1.48 -11.11 10.18
C ASN A 157 0.83 -9.72 10.34
N GLY A 158 -0.49 -9.57 10.17
CA GLY A 158 -1.17 -8.27 10.28
C GLY A 158 -0.72 -7.23 9.25
N ILE A 159 -0.23 -7.70 8.10
CA ILE A 159 0.17 -6.87 6.95
C ILE A 159 -0.85 -7.04 5.84
N GLN A 160 -1.33 -5.94 5.28
CA GLN A 160 -2.11 -5.92 4.05
C GLN A 160 -1.26 -5.36 2.91
N PHE A 161 -1.39 -5.95 1.73
CA PHE A 161 -0.79 -5.46 0.49
C PHE A 161 -1.90 -5.12 -0.49
N LEU A 162 -1.91 -3.91 -1.00
CA LEU A 162 -2.86 -3.47 -2.02
C LEU A 162 -2.10 -2.86 -3.19
N ILE A 163 -2.53 -3.14 -4.41
CA ILE A 163 -2.03 -2.44 -5.59
C ILE A 163 -3.18 -2.21 -6.57
N TYR A 164 -3.44 -0.96 -6.96
CA TYR A 164 -4.69 -0.59 -7.63
C TYR A 164 -4.58 0.66 -8.50
N ASP A 165 -5.57 0.82 -9.40
CA ASP A 165 -5.77 1.99 -10.24
C ASP A 165 -6.27 3.16 -9.37
N LEU A 166 -5.40 4.14 -9.13
CA LEU A 166 -5.72 5.28 -8.27
C LEU A 166 -6.84 6.13 -8.88
N MET A 167 -6.80 6.37 -10.19
CA MET A 167 -7.85 7.09 -10.90
C MET A 167 -9.18 6.33 -10.85
N GLY A 168 -9.13 5.02 -11.04
CA GLY A 168 -10.28 4.12 -10.93
C GLY A 168 -10.96 4.22 -9.57
N LEU A 169 -10.18 4.13 -8.48
CA LEU A 169 -10.68 4.27 -7.10
C LEU A 169 -11.29 5.66 -6.85
N LEU A 170 -10.59 6.74 -7.22
CA LEU A 170 -11.08 8.09 -6.98
C LEU A 170 -12.37 8.37 -7.77
N THR A 171 -12.47 7.83 -8.98
CA THR A 171 -13.67 7.95 -9.82
C THR A 171 -14.85 7.19 -9.21
N SER A 172 -14.64 5.98 -8.69
CA SER A 172 -15.71 5.19 -8.06
C SER A 172 -16.21 5.87 -6.77
N GLN A 173 -15.29 6.40 -5.95
CA GLN A 173 -15.64 7.16 -4.75
C GLN A 173 -16.41 8.44 -5.09
N HIS A 174 -15.97 9.20 -6.10
CA HIS A 174 -16.65 10.42 -6.53
C HIS A 174 -18.10 10.18 -6.97
N ARG A 175 -18.36 9.06 -7.67
CA ARG A 175 -19.73 8.67 -8.05
C ARG A 175 -20.60 8.36 -6.84
N LYS A 176 -20.03 7.76 -5.79
CA LYS A 176 -20.76 7.41 -4.55
C LYS A 176 -21.09 8.63 -3.70
N THR A 177 -20.25 9.67 -3.68
CA THR A 177 -20.44 10.83 -2.79
C THR A 177 -21.27 11.97 -3.39
N GLY A 178 -21.60 11.93 -4.70
CA GLY A 178 -22.52 12.87 -5.36
C GLY A 178 -22.07 14.34 -5.43
N THR A 179 -20.92 14.69 -4.87
CA THR A 179 -20.49 16.08 -4.68
C THR A 179 -19.58 16.54 -5.82
N ASN A 180 -20.09 17.40 -6.71
CA ASN A 180 -19.45 17.84 -7.96
C ASN A 180 -18.36 18.92 -7.73
N HIS A 181 -17.29 18.61 -6.99
CA HIS A 181 -16.20 19.57 -6.74
C HIS A 181 -15.20 19.61 -7.91
N LYS A 182 -15.03 20.79 -8.53
CA LYS A 182 -14.00 21.04 -9.58
C LYS A 182 -12.60 20.58 -9.16
N LYS A 183 -12.24 20.76 -7.88
CA LYS A 183 -10.95 20.34 -7.32
C LYS A 183 -10.77 18.82 -7.30
N LEU A 184 -11.84 18.05 -7.08
CA LEU A 184 -11.76 16.59 -7.09
C LEU A 184 -11.57 16.06 -8.51
N LYS A 185 -12.24 16.66 -9.50
CA LYS A 185 -12.03 16.32 -10.92
C LYS A 185 -10.58 16.56 -11.37
N SER A 186 -9.96 17.66 -10.93
CA SER A 186 -8.55 17.92 -11.26
C SER A 186 -7.61 16.91 -10.60
N ILE A 187 -7.88 16.47 -9.37
CA ILE A 187 -7.12 15.40 -8.70
C ILE A 187 -7.28 14.06 -9.45
N ILE A 188 -8.51 13.68 -9.83
CA ILE A 188 -8.76 12.47 -10.61
C ILE A 188 -7.97 12.50 -11.91
N LYS A 189 -7.98 13.63 -12.63
CA LYS A 189 -7.21 13.77 -13.88
C LYS A 189 -5.69 13.65 -13.63
N LYS A 190 -5.17 14.22 -12.54
CA LYS A 190 -3.76 14.09 -12.16
C LYS A 190 -3.36 12.67 -11.75
N SER A 191 -4.32 11.81 -11.38
CA SER A 191 -4.07 10.41 -11.05
C SER A 191 -4.09 9.46 -12.24
N GLU A 192 -4.33 9.98 -13.46
CA GLU A 192 -4.26 9.19 -14.67
C GLU A 192 -2.87 8.59 -14.84
N GLY A 193 -2.80 7.29 -15.15
CA GLY A 193 -1.53 6.58 -15.28
C GLY A 193 -0.86 6.18 -13.96
N LEU A 194 -1.45 6.48 -12.80
CA LEU A 194 -0.88 6.11 -11.49
C LEU A 194 -1.41 4.76 -10.99
N LEU A 195 -0.47 3.85 -10.74
CA LEU A 195 -0.69 2.61 -10.00
C LEU A 195 -0.25 2.82 -8.56
N ARG A 196 -1.19 2.82 -7.61
CA ARG A 196 -0.86 2.98 -6.19
C ARG A 196 -0.63 1.62 -5.56
N ALA A 197 0.52 1.44 -4.92
CA ALA A 197 0.84 0.29 -4.10
C ALA A 197 0.88 0.70 -2.62
N GLU A 198 0.22 -0.08 -1.76
CA GLU A 198 0.16 0.15 -0.33
C GLU A 198 0.58 -1.08 0.47
N VAL A 199 1.39 -0.84 1.50
CA VAL A 199 1.70 -1.81 2.55
C VAL A 199 1.14 -1.26 3.85
N ARG A 200 0.18 -1.98 4.43
CA ARG A 200 -0.52 -1.55 5.64
C ARG A 200 -0.18 -2.45 6.82
N LEU A 201 0.35 -1.88 7.89
CA LEU A 201 0.46 -2.51 9.19
C LEU A 201 -0.85 -2.26 9.92
N THR A 202 -1.64 -3.30 10.17
CA THR A 202 -3.01 -3.15 10.69
C THR A 202 -3.19 -3.64 12.12
N GLN A 203 -2.17 -4.28 12.69
CA GLN A 203 -2.23 -4.88 14.02
C GLN A 203 -1.05 -4.43 14.88
N PRO A 204 -1.26 -4.21 16.20
CA PRO A 204 -0.17 -3.83 17.11
C PRO A 204 0.97 -4.86 17.16
N LYS A 205 0.68 -6.15 16.98
CA LYS A 205 1.74 -7.18 16.93
C LYS A 205 2.71 -6.96 15.77
N THR A 206 2.21 -6.51 14.62
CA THR A 206 3.02 -6.22 13.44
C THR A 206 3.98 -5.07 13.71
N VAL A 207 3.55 -4.07 14.48
CA VAL A 207 4.44 -2.96 14.91
C VAL A 207 5.58 -3.49 15.77
N ARG A 208 5.28 -4.44 16.67
CA ARG A 208 6.28 -5.05 17.57
C ARG A 208 7.31 -5.89 16.84
N ASP A 209 6.97 -6.48 15.69
CA ASP A 209 7.94 -7.20 14.85
C ASP A 209 9.07 -6.28 14.34
N TYR A 210 8.87 -4.96 14.34
CA TYR A 210 9.87 -3.96 13.89
C TYR A 210 10.50 -3.16 15.04
N THR A 211 9.88 -3.10 16.22
CA THR A 211 10.38 -2.31 17.35
C THR A 211 9.79 -2.73 18.69
N ASP A 212 10.64 -2.83 19.71
CA ASP A 212 10.25 -3.06 21.11
C ASP A 212 9.92 -1.76 21.87
N GLU A 213 10.06 -0.60 21.20
CA GLU A 213 9.74 0.69 21.80
C GLU A 213 8.29 0.72 22.26
N ARG A 214 8.03 1.30 23.43
CA ARG A 214 6.68 1.45 23.98
C ARG A 214 6.12 2.85 23.77
N ASP A 215 7.00 3.83 23.66
CA ASP A 215 6.62 5.21 23.40
C ASP A 215 6.27 5.40 21.92
N THR A 216 5.12 6.02 21.66
CA THR A 216 4.60 6.18 20.30
C THR A 216 5.51 7.04 19.42
N SER A 217 6.13 8.09 19.95
CA SER A 217 7.09 8.91 19.18
C SER A 217 8.30 8.07 18.77
N LYS A 218 8.84 7.28 19.70
CA LYS A 218 9.98 6.38 19.42
C LYS A 218 9.63 5.25 18.46
N GLN A 219 8.45 4.64 18.61
CA GLN A 219 7.94 3.64 17.65
C GLN A 219 7.87 4.23 16.24
N LEU A 220 7.28 5.42 16.09
CA LEU A 220 7.18 6.11 14.81
C LEU A 220 8.56 6.43 14.22
N ALA A 221 9.53 6.84 15.04
CA ALA A 221 10.88 7.14 14.57
C ALA A 221 11.53 5.93 13.89
N VAL A 222 11.42 4.74 14.50
CA VAL A 222 11.97 3.50 13.94
C VAL A 222 11.23 3.11 12.66
N LEU A 223 9.89 3.09 12.69
CA LEU A 223 9.08 2.67 11.54
C LEU A 223 9.24 3.59 10.33
N LEU A 224 9.29 4.90 10.55
CA LEU A 224 9.46 5.87 9.47
C LEU A 224 10.86 5.78 8.85
N LYS A 225 11.89 5.59 9.69
CA LYS A 225 13.28 5.39 9.23
C LYS A 225 13.42 4.14 8.36
N ASN A 226 12.73 3.06 8.71
CA ASN A 226 12.79 1.78 8.00
C ASN A 226 11.69 1.61 6.93
N SER A 227 10.91 2.66 6.65
CA SER A 227 9.72 2.58 5.80
C SER A 227 9.98 2.00 4.41
N GLN A 228 11.08 2.38 3.76
CA GLN A 228 11.44 1.85 2.44
C GLN A 228 11.72 0.34 2.47
N GLU A 229 12.51 -0.11 3.44
CA GLU A 229 12.84 -1.53 3.62
C GLU A 229 11.59 -2.34 3.90
N MET A 230 10.73 -1.88 4.81
CA MET A 230 9.47 -2.53 5.15
C MET A 230 8.53 -2.67 3.93
N PHE A 231 8.43 -1.59 3.15
CA PHE A 231 7.65 -1.58 1.91
C PHE A 231 8.20 -2.61 0.91
N LEU A 232 9.50 -2.54 0.61
CA LEU A 232 10.15 -3.43 -0.36
C LEU A 232 10.12 -4.90 0.09
N ALA A 233 10.36 -5.18 1.37
CA ALA A 233 10.29 -6.54 1.92
C ALA A 233 8.92 -7.19 1.72
N THR A 234 7.84 -6.40 1.78
CA THR A 234 6.49 -6.90 1.46
C THR A 234 6.28 -6.98 -0.05
N PHE A 235 6.71 -5.96 -0.80
CA PHE A 235 6.54 -5.88 -2.25
C PHE A 235 7.20 -7.06 -2.98
N VAL A 236 8.44 -7.42 -2.63
CA VAL A 236 9.19 -8.54 -3.25
C VAL A 236 8.59 -9.91 -2.99
N ARG A 237 7.84 -10.06 -1.89
CA ARG A 237 7.13 -11.31 -1.56
C ARG A 237 5.90 -11.52 -2.43
N VAL A 238 5.35 -10.44 -2.99
CA VAL A 238 4.10 -10.45 -3.75
C VAL A 238 4.36 -10.32 -5.25
N VAL A 239 5.12 -9.30 -5.66
CA VAL A 239 5.33 -8.93 -7.06
C VAL A 239 6.61 -9.58 -7.58
N PRO A 240 6.56 -10.50 -8.54
CA PRO A 240 7.77 -11.10 -9.09
C PRO A 240 8.61 -10.06 -9.84
N PHE A 241 9.94 -10.17 -9.72
CA PHE A 241 10.87 -9.33 -10.47
C PHE A 241 10.85 -9.63 -11.97
N GLY A 242 11.15 -8.60 -12.77
CA GLY A 242 11.33 -8.70 -14.22
C GLY A 242 10.22 -8.04 -15.02
N ALA A 243 10.52 -7.75 -16.29
CA ALA A 243 9.55 -7.23 -17.23
C ALA A 243 8.49 -8.27 -17.62
N PHE A 244 7.29 -7.81 -17.90
CA PHE A 244 6.21 -8.67 -18.37
C PHE A 244 6.16 -8.66 -19.90
N HIS A 245 6.14 -9.85 -20.48
CA HIS A 245 6.07 -10.05 -21.93
C HIS A 245 4.90 -10.96 -22.27
N LYS A 246 4.50 -10.93 -23.55
CA LYS A 246 3.69 -12.03 -24.11
C LYS A 246 4.43 -13.35 -23.98
N LYS A 247 3.67 -14.45 -23.91
CA LYS A 247 4.22 -15.79 -23.72
C LYS A 247 5.30 -16.15 -24.74
N ASP A 248 5.05 -15.90 -26.01
CA ASP A 248 5.96 -16.30 -27.10
C ASP A 248 7.29 -15.51 -27.01
N THR A 249 7.21 -14.20 -26.80
CA THR A 249 8.38 -13.34 -26.56
C THR A 249 9.15 -13.73 -25.30
N ALA A 250 8.47 -14.06 -24.20
CA ALA A 250 9.15 -14.53 -22.98
C ALA A 250 9.93 -15.84 -23.24
N ILE A 251 9.35 -16.76 -24.03
CA ILE A 251 9.99 -18.01 -24.42
C ILE A 251 11.23 -17.74 -25.26
N GLU A 252 11.15 -16.86 -26.26
CA GLU A 252 12.29 -16.49 -27.10
C GLU A 252 13.45 -15.91 -26.28
N ILE A 253 13.16 -14.99 -25.36
CA ILE A 253 14.19 -14.41 -24.48
C ILE A 253 14.83 -15.50 -23.61
N ILE A 254 14.03 -16.38 -22.99
CA ILE A 254 14.57 -17.47 -22.16
C ILE A 254 15.46 -18.41 -22.97
N GLN A 255 15.06 -18.76 -24.20
CA GLN A 255 15.83 -19.64 -25.08
C GLN A 255 17.15 -19.00 -25.52
N ARG A 256 17.16 -17.69 -25.75
CA ARG A 256 18.35 -16.94 -26.17
C ARG A 256 19.34 -16.72 -25.03
N GLU A 257 18.85 -16.26 -23.87
CA GLU A 257 19.72 -15.76 -22.80
C GLU A 257 20.20 -16.85 -21.83
N VAL A 258 19.40 -17.89 -21.57
CA VAL A 258 19.68 -18.84 -20.47
C VAL A 258 20.51 -20.02 -20.98
N LYS A 259 21.84 -20.00 -20.80
CA LYS A 259 22.73 -21.06 -21.32
C LYS A 259 22.55 -22.44 -20.67
N ASP A 260 22.23 -22.48 -19.38
CA ASP A 260 21.98 -23.74 -18.66
C ASP A 260 20.69 -24.41 -19.17
N MET A 261 20.83 -25.55 -19.83
CA MET A 261 19.72 -26.30 -20.43
C MET A 261 18.71 -26.81 -19.40
N THR A 262 19.17 -27.13 -18.19
CA THR A 262 18.30 -27.59 -17.09
C THR A 262 17.45 -26.45 -16.59
N LEU A 263 18.07 -25.31 -16.25
CA LEU A 263 17.35 -24.11 -15.80
C LEU A 263 16.42 -23.57 -16.89
N ARG A 264 16.88 -23.51 -18.14
CA ARG A 264 16.07 -23.09 -19.30
C ARG A 264 14.79 -23.93 -19.40
N ARG A 265 14.89 -25.27 -19.35
CA ARG A 265 13.71 -26.16 -19.39
C ARG A 265 12.75 -25.90 -18.23
N ARG A 266 13.27 -25.62 -17.03
CA ARG A 266 12.46 -25.32 -15.84
C ARG A 266 11.75 -23.97 -15.93
N MET A 267 12.44 -22.94 -16.41
CA MET A 267 11.86 -21.61 -16.65
C MET A 267 10.74 -21.67 -17.70
N LEU A 268 10.99 -22.32 -18.84
CA LEU A 268 9.97 -22.52 -19.88
C LEU A 268 8.75 -23.28 -19.36
N ARG A 269 8.98 -24.33 -18.56
CA ARG A 269 7.89 -25.09 -17.93
C ARG A 269 7.12 -24.23 -16.93
N LEU A 270 7.77 -23.39 -16.14
CA LEU A 270 7.09 -22.49 -15.21
C LEU A 270 6.19 -21.50 -15.95
N VAL A 271 6.66 -20.88 -17.04
CA VAL A 271 5.86 -20.00 -17.90
C VAL A 271 4.60 -20.69 -18.45
N ALA A 272 4.69 -21.98 -18.77
CA ALA A 272 3.54 -22.76 -19.21
C ALA A 272 2.55 -23.08 -18.07
N LEU A 273 3.08 -23.42 -16.88
CA LEU A 273 2.28 -23.81 -15.71
C LEU A 273 1.52 -22.65 -15.06
N VAL A 274 2.04 -21.42 -15.12
CA VAL A 274 1.40 -20.25 -14.48
C VAL A 274 -0.05 -20.02 -14.97
N PRO A 275 -0.32 -19.96 -16.29
CA PRO A 275 -1.68 -19.90 -16.81
C PRO A 275 -2.56 -21.11 -16.42
N GLU A 276 -2.00 -22.32 -16.42
CA GLU A 276 -2.75 -23.56 -16.12
C GLU A 276 -3.19 -23.62 -14.65
N LYS A 277 -2.31 -23.22 -13.73
CA LYS A 277 -2.55 -23.25 -12.30
C LYS A 277 -3.20 -21.97 -11.77
N LYS A 278 -3.33 -20.94 -12.62
CA LYS A 278 -3.88 -19.61 -12.30
C LYS A 278 -3.22 -18.96 -11.06
N SER A 279 -1.97 -19.33 -10.79
CA SER A 279 -1.19 -18.81 -9.66
C SER A 279 0.28 -19.19 -9.81
N LEU A 280 1.16 -18.23 -9.55
CA LEU A 280 2.60 -18.47 -9.54
C LEU A 280 3.00 -19.49 -8.47
N LEU A 281 2.48 -19.35 -7.25
CA LEU A 281 2.76 -20.28 -6.16
C LEU A 281 2.35 -21.73 -6.49
N LEU A 282 1.16 -21.92 -7.09
CA LEU A 282 0.69 -23.25 -7.47
C LEU A 282 1.49 -23.82 -8.65
N ALA A 283 1.91 -22.98 -9.59
CA ALA A 283 2.80 -23.37 -10.68
C ALA A 283 4.19 -23.78 -10.18
N GLN A 284 4.76 -23.06 -9.22
CA GLN A 284 6.02 -23.41 -8.56
C GLN A 284 5.92 -24.78 -7.86
N LYS A 285 4.81 -25.05 -7.14
CA LYS A 285 4.56 -26.37 -6.55
C LYS A 285 4.43 -27.46 -7.61
N ALA A 286 3.73 -27.20 -8.71
CA ALA A 286 3.54 -28.14 -9.81
C ALA A 286 4.82 -28.41 -10.62
N LEU A 287 5.78 -27.48 -10.62
CA LEU A 287 7.10 -27.69 -11.20
C LEU A 287 7.88 -28.80 -10.47
N ASN A 288 7.53 -29.03 -9.19
CA ASN A 288 8.12 -30.03 -8.29
C ASN A 288 9.66 -29.99 -8.32
N TYR A 289 10.20 -28.79 -8.12
CA TYR A 289 11.64 -28.54 -8.12
C TYR A 289 12.06 -27.92 -6.79
N ARG A 290 13.04 -28.53 -6.12
CA ARG A 290 13.47 -28.12 -4.77
C ARG A 290 14.13 -26.74 -4.76
N ARG A 291 14.93 -26.42 -5.79
CA ARG A 291 15.69 -25.16 -5.89
C ARG A 291 14.92 -24.12 -6.70
N ILE A 292 13.67 -23.85 -6.31
CA ILE A 292 12.81 -22.91 -7.05
C ILE A 292 13.41 -21.50 -7.08
N ASP A 293 14.17 -21.13 -6.04
CA ASP A 293 14.82 -19.84 -5.93
C ASP A 293 15.82 -19.61 -7.06
N ASP A 294 16.59 -20.62 -7.49
CA ASP A 294 17.49 -20.50 -8.64
C ASP A 294 16.74 -20.18 -9.94
N VAL A 295 15.54 -20.76 -10.10
CA VAL A 295 14.69 -20.53 -11.28
C VAL A 295 14.21 -19.07 -11.27
N MET A 296 13.74 -18.58 -10.11
CA MET A 296 13.29 -17.20 -9.94
C MET A 296 14.44 -16.20 -10.09
N GLU A 297 15.63 -16.51 -9.57
CA GLU A 297 16.83 -15.71 -9.76
C GLU A 297 17.25 -15.64 -11.22
N SER A 298 17.13 -16.76 -11.95
CA SER A 298 17.42 -16.81 -13.40
C SER A 298 16.46 -15.92 -14.20
N PHE A 299 15.17 -15.88 -13.83
CA PHE A 299 14.20 -14.92 -14.38
C PHE A 299 14.63 -13.47 -14.12
N ALA A 300 15.06 -13.18 -12.90
CA ALA A 300 15.51 -11.85 -12.52
C ALA A 300 16.76 -11.40 -13.29
N LYS A 301 17.76 -12.29 -13.46
CA LYS A 301 19.00 -12.03 -14.20
C LYS A 301 18.78 -11.60 -15.64
N ILE A 302 17.76 -12.13 -16.30
CA ILE A 302 17.40 -11.79 -17.69
C ILE A 302 16.29 -10.73 -17.77
N ASN A 303 15.89 -10.15 -16.64
CA ASN A 303 14.81 -9.16 -16.52
C ASN A 303 13.47 -9.63 -17.14
N VAL A 304 13.10 -10.91 -16.96
CA VAL A 304 11.82 -11.46 -17.43
C VAL A 304 11.03 -11.96 -16.25
N SER A 305 9.76 -11.56 -16.15
CA SER A 305 8.85 -12.10 -15.15
C SER A 305 8.36 -13.50 -15.55
N PRO A 306 8.20 -14.44 -14.60
CA PRO A 306 7.55 -15.73 -14.86
C PRO A 306 6.05 -15.58 -15.18
N ILE A 307 5.48 -14.38 -14.97
CA ILE A 307 4.08 -14.08 -15.29
C ILE A 307 4.02 -13.38 -16.65
N THR A 308 3.24 -13.95 -17.57
CA THR A 308 3.13 -13.42 -18.93
C THR A 308 1.83 -12.64 -19.15
N ILE A 309 1.89 -11.68 -20.06
CA ILE A 309 0.73 -10.92 -20.52
C ILE A 309 -0.21 -11.84 -21.31
N SER A 310 -1.51 -11.74 -21.03
CA SER A 310 -2.56 -12.48 -21.75
C SER A 310 -2.50 -12.24 -23.25
N LYS A 311 -2.79 -13.25 -24.08
CA LYS A 311 -2.93 -13.10 -25.53
C LYS A 311 -3.92 -11.99 -25.90
N ARG A 312 -5.02 -11.88 -25.16
CA ARG A 312 -6.14 -10.93 -25.40
C ARG A 312 -5.88 -9.47 -25.01
N HIS A 313 -4.73 -9.14 -24.43
CA HIS A 313 -4.42 -7.75 -24.10
C HIS A 313 -3.69 -7.08 -25.28
N ASP A 314 -3.95 -5.81 -25.56
CA ASP A 314 -3.26 -5.14 -26.68
C ASP A 314 -1.78 -4.84 -26.37
N VAL A 315 -1.46 -4.69 -25.08
CA VAL A 315 -0.10 -4.44 -24.61
C VAL A 315 0.79 -5.66 -24.84
N LYS A 316 1.91 -5.47 -25.54
CA LYS A 316 2.90 -6.53 -25.82
C LYS A 316 3.97 -6.67 -24.73
N HIS A 317 4.29 -5.58 -24.04
CA HIS A 317 5.36 -5.51 -23.06
C HIS A 317 5.03 -4.47 -21.97
N LEU A 318 5.37 -4.80 -20.74
CA LEU A 318 5.37 -3.90 -19.59
C LEU A 318 6.74 -3.97 -18.91
N LYS A 319 7.29 -2.82 -18.53
CA LYS A 319 8.55 -2.75 -17.79
C LYS A 319 8.42 -3.45 -16.43
N SER A 320 9.55 -3.77 -15.81
CA SER A 320 9.57 -4.25 -14.43
C SER A 320 9.00 -3.15 -13.51
N LEU A 321 8.08 -3.49 -12.59
CA LEU A 321 7.58 -2.47 -11.64
C LEU A 321 8.70 -1.89 -10.77
N TYR A 322 9.76 -2.67 -10.54
CA TYR A 322 10.94 -2.27 -9.79
C TYR A 322 11.69 -1.10 -10.45
N SER A 323 11.68 -1.00 -11.79
CA SER A 323 12.34 0.13 -12.46
C SER A 323 11.67 1.47 -12.15
N TYR A 324 10.41 1.48 -11.73
CA TYR A 324 9.73 2.72 -11.32
C TYR A 324 9.97 3.06 -9.85
N LEU A 325 10.43 2.10 -9.04
CA LEU A 325 10.72 2.30 -7.61
C LEU A 325 12.16 2.74 -7.40
N ASP A 326 13.07 2.32 -8.28
CA ASP A 326 14.47 2.74 -8.26
C ASP A 326 14.60 4.23 -8.56
N SER A 327 15.21 4.96 -7.62
CA SER A 327 15.40 6.41 -7.66
C SER A 327 16.36 6.90 -8.76
N ASN A 328 16.93 5.98 -9.55
CA ASN A 328 17.97 6.26 -10.53
C ASN A 328 17.45 6.41 -11.97
N ASN A 329 16.14 6.39 -12.19
CA ASN A 329 15.57 6.78 -13.48
C ASN A 329 15.34 8.30 -13.51
N ASP A 330 16.45 9.04 -13.50
CA ASP A 330 16.53 10.40 -14.04
C ASP A 330 16.45 10.32 -15.58
N ASP A 331 15.29 9.94 -16.11
CA ASP A 331 14.93 10.30 -17.48
C ASP A 331 13.88 11.42 -17.36
N LYS A 332 14.41 12.65 -17.35
CA LYS A 332 13.67 13.91 -17.51
C LYS A 332 12.94 13.98 -18.85
#